data_AF-K6XHP6-F1
#
_entry.id   AF-K6XHP6-F1
#
_cell.length_a   1.000
_cell.length_b   1.000
_cell.length_c   1.000
_cell.angle_alpha   90.00
_cell.angle_beta   90.00
_cell.angle_gamma   90.00
#
_symmetry.space_group_name_H-M   'P 1'
#
loop_
_entity.id
_entity.type
_entity.pdbx_description
1 polymer ?
#
loop_
_entity_poly.entity_id
_entity_poly.type
_entity_poly.pdbx_seq_one_letter_code
_entity_poly.pdbx_strand_id
1 'polypeptide(L)'
;MLSDLGSVFARAGEGDLEARILAIPQDEALAQVAHGVNHFLDVTDAFVRESQAALDAASAGRYHRHLLTFGLPGSFESGARRINAAQARMKEVDERARRDDQARAQLVATSTEISSSVAGAATELEASAAQASTAVRAAASEVGAARATVEQLETTSAQIQDTVELVQRVAAQTRMLALNARIESARAAEGGEGFAVVAGEVETLAEETARTVGRITDQVDAARSATAATAAAITRFHELVQELETQVAAVADASGGSGGLSDLAEALYAEIARIDT
;
A
#
# COMPACT_ATOMS: atom_id res chain seq x y z
N MET A 1 2.92 66.84 61.50
CA MET A 1 4.04 66.24 60.73
C MET A 1 4.36 64.80 61.12
N LEU A 2 4.95 64.49 62.29
CA LEU A 2 5.27 63.08 62.62
C LEU A 2 4.02 62.19 62.70
N SER A 3 2.90 62.74 63.20
CA SER A 3 1.60 62.06 63.21
C SER A 3 1.03 61.86 61.79
N ASP A 4 1.21 62.83 60.88
CA ASP A 4 0.72 62.74 59.50
C ASP A 4 1.55 61.76 58.67
N LEU A 5 2.87 61.79 58.86
CA LEU A 5 3.81 60.84 58.27
C LEU A 5 3.49 59.41 58.72
N GLY A 6 3.26 59.21 60.02
CA GLY A 6 2.85 57.91 60.58
C GLY A 6 1.52 57.41 60.01
N SER A 7 0.54 58.29 59.83
CA SER A 7 -0.76 57.95 59.22
C SER A 7 -0.63 57.56 57.75
N VAL A 8 0.13 58.32 56.95
CA VAL A 8 0.37 58.02 55.54
C VAL A 8 1.10 56.68 55.38
N PHE A 9 2.13 56.41 56.20
CA PHE A 9 2.81 55.12 56.18
C PHE A 9 1.93 53.95 56.64
N ALA A 10 1.05 54.16 57.63
CA ALA A 10 0.11 53.13 58.06
C ALA A 10 -0.84 52.73 56.92
N ARG A 11 -1.43 53.73 56.25
CA ARG A 11 -2.29 53.51 55.06
C ARG A 11 -1.54 52.86 53.90
N ALA A 12 -0.35 53.35 53.58
CA ALA A 12 0.48 52.73 52.55
C ALA A 12 0.85 51.28 52.88
N GLY A 13 1.07 50.96 54.18
CA GLY A 13 1.29 49.61 54.67
C GLY A 13 0.08 48.68 54.51
N GLU A 14 -1.13 49.23 54.46
CA GLU A 14 -2.37 48.52 54.13
C GLU A 14 -2.62 48.41 52.61
N GLY A 15 -1.74 48.98 51.77
CA GLY A 15 -1.84 48.95 50.31
C GLY A 15 -2.51 50.19 49.69
N ASP A 16 -2.84 51.20 50.49
CA ASP A 16 -3.37 52.48 50.00
C ASP A 16 -2.22 53.39 49.55
N LEU A 17 -1.84 53.25 48.28
CA LEU A 17 -0.79 54.03 47.63
C LEU A 17 -1.26 55.40 47.17
N GLU A 18 -2.51 55.81 47.44
CA GLU A 18 -3.04 57.14 47.14
C GLU A 18 -2.94 58.10 48.34
N ALA A 19 -2.52 57.61 49.51
CA ALA A 19 -2.25 58.43 50.68
C ALA A 19 -1.14 59.47 50.42
N ARG A 20 -1.34 60.74 50.80
CA ARG A 20 -0.35 61.81 50.55
C ARG A 20 -0.13 62.69 51.78
N ILE A 21 1.09 63.16 51.95
CA ILE A 21 1.45 64.20 52.91
C ILE A 21 1.09 65.55 52.29
N LEU A 22 0.03 66.19 52.80
CA LEU A 22 -0.48 67.47 52.26
C LEU A 22 0.14 68.68 52.95
N ALA A 23 0.44 68.58 54.25
CA ALA A 23 1.04 69.65 55.03
C ALA A 23 2.58 69.59 54.90
N ILE A 24 3.11 70.30 53.90
CA ILE A 24 4.57 70.40 53.67
C ILE A 24 5.18 71.39 54.69
N PRO A 25 6.13 70.96 55.54
CA PRO A 25 6.80 71.85 56.48
C PRO A 25 7.61 72.94 55.76
N GLN A 26 7.81 74.10 56.40
CA GLN A 26 8.71 75.14 55.86
C GLN A 26 10.19 74.81 56.08
N ASP A 27 10.48 73.92 57.02
CA ASP A 27 11.83 73.37 57.19
C ASP A 27 12.22 72.54 55.97
N GLU A 28 13.34 72.90 55.34
CA GLU A 28 13.77 72.35 54.05
C GLU A 28 14.03 70.84 54.11
N ALA A 29 14.62 70.34 55.21
CA ALA A 29 14.89 68.92 55.37
C ALA A 29 13.60 68.12 55.52
N LEU A 30 12.65 68.63 56.32
CA LEU A 30 11.35 67.99 56.51
C LEU A 30 10.46 68.08 55.25
N ALA A 31 10.55 69.16 54.48
CA ALA A 31 9.91 69.30 53.17
C ALA A 31 10.45 68.27 52.17
N GLN A 32 11.78 68.08 52.13
CA GLN A 32 12.43 67.10 51.25
C GLN A 32 11.97 65.67 51.56
N VAL A 33 11.83 65.32 52.85
CA VAL A 33 11.27 64.02 53.27
C VAL A 33 9.82 63.88 52.81
N ALA A 34 8.97 64.90 53.01
CA ALA A 34 7.57 64.84 52.60
C ALA A 34 7.41 64.66 51.08
N HIS A 35 8.18 65.40 50.28
CA HIS A 35 8.20 65.25 48.82
C HIS A 35 8.76 63.89 48.38
N GLY A 36 9.82 63.40 49.03
CA GLY A 36 10.41 62.08 48.76
C GLY A 36 9.44 60.94 49.02
N VAL A 37 8.68 61.00 50.12
CA VAL A 37 7.65 60.01 50.45
C VAL A 37 6.49 60.05 49.45
N ASN A 38 5.96 61.23 49.12
CA ASN A 38 4.91 61.36 48.12
C ASN A 38 5.37 60.83 46.74
N HIS A 39 6.58 61.16 46.32
CA HIS A 39 7.15 60.66 45.07
C HIS A 39 7.34 59.13 45.08
N PHE A 40 7.78 58.55 46.19
CA PHE A 40 7.88 57.10 46.36
C PHE A 40 6.51 56.42 46.23
N LEU A 41 5.47 57.01 46.82
CA LEU A 41 4.09 56.50 46.70
C LEU A 41 3.56 56.64 45.27
N ASP A 42 3.83 57.75 44.58
CA ASP A 42 3.44 57.93 43.16
C ASP A 42 4.09 56.87 42.25
N VAL A 43 5.39 56.65 42.39
CA VAL A 43 6.13 55.63 41.62
C VAL A 43 5.62 54.22 41.94
N THR A 44 5.32 53.95 43.21
CA THR A 44 4.83 52.63 43.64
C THR A 44 3.42 52.37 43.12
N ASP A 45 2.51 53.36 43.20
CA ASP A 45 1.15 53.25 42.63
C ASP A 45 1.21 53.04 41.11
N ALA A 46 1.97 53.87 40.39
CA ALA A 46 2.13 53.75 38.95
C ALA A 46 2.68 52.37 38.55
N PHE A 47 3.70 51.88 39.25
CA PHE A 47 4.28 50.56 39.00
C PHE A 47 3.28 49.43 39.25
N VAL A 48 2.55 49.45 40.38
CA VAL A 48 1.58 48.41 40.73
C VAL A 48 0.42 48.40 39.73
N ARG A 49 -0.15 49.57 39.44
CA ARG A 49 -1.29 49.74 38.54
C ARG A 49 -0.95 49.29 37.12
N GLU A 50 0.22 49.69 36.60
CA GLU A 50 0.63 49.28 35.26
C GLU A 50 1.01 47.80 35.22
N SER A 51 1.60 47.26 36.30
CA SER A 51 1.99 45.84 36.37
C SER A 51 0.77 44.94 36.34
N GLN A 52 -0.27 45.29 37.09
CA GLN A 52 -1.54 44.59 37.06
C GLN A 52 -2.15 44.63 35.65
N ALA A 53 -2.26 45.82 35.05
CA ALA A 53 -2.87 45.95 33.74
C ALA A 53 -2.11 45.18 32.63
N ALA A 54 -0.78 45.19 32.65
CA ALA A 54 0.04 44.44 31.71
C ALA A 54 -0.07 42.93 31.93
N LEU A 55 -0.04 42.47 33.18
CA LEU A 55 -0.16 41.05 33.52
C LEU A 55 -1.57 40.50 33.23
N ASP A 56 -2.63 41.26 33.50
CA ASP A 56 -4.01 40.90 33.17
C ASP A 56 -4.19 40.76 31.66
N ALA A 57 -3.62 41.68 30.88
CA ALA A 57 -3.63 41.57 29.42
C ALA A 57 -2.90 40.31 28.94
N ALA A 58 -1.70 40.03 29.48
CA ALA A 58 -0.96 38.82 29.15
C ALA A 58 -1.70 37.54 29.54
N SER A 59 -2.38 37.51 30.69
CA SER A 59 -3.18 36.36 31.13
C SER A 59 -4.35 36.06 30.17
N ALA A 60 -4.85 37.08 29.48
CA ALA A 60 -5.89 36.95 28.45
C ALA A 60 -5.30 36.79 27.02
N GLY A 61 -4.02 36.44 26.89
CA GLY A 61 -3.34 36.23 25.61
C GLY A 61 -3.05 37.52 24.82
N ARG A 62 -3.23 38.70 25.42
CA ARG A 62 -2.99 40.01 24.79
C ARG A 62 -1.62 40.55 25.17
N TYR A 63 -0.60 40.13 24.43
CA TYR A 63 0.80 40.48 24.70
C TYR A 63 1.27 41.84 24.13
N HIS A 64 0.37 42.62 23.50
CA HIS A 64 0.71 43.93 22.93
C HIS A 64 0.79 45.04 23.98
N ARG A 65 0.24 44.82 25.18
CA ARG A 65 0.31 45.77 26.29
C ARG A 65 1.58 45.52 27.11
N HIS A 66 2.47 46.50 27.12
CA HIS A 66 3.72 46.47 27.88
C HIS A 66 3.68 47.45 29.04
N LEU A 67 4.38 47.11 30.12
CA LEU A 67 4.61 48.03 31.21
C LEU A 67 5.45 49.21 30.74
N LEU A 68 5.00 50.43 31.03
CA LEU A 68 5.75 51.64 30.75
C LEU A 68 6.98 51.72 31.68
N THR A 69 8.17 51.79 31.10
CA THR A 69 9.43 51.91 31.85
C THR A 69 9.84 53.36 32.10
N PHE A 70 9.27 54.30 31.34
CA PHE A 70 9.61 55.72 31.42
C PHE A 70 9.18 56.33 32.76
N GLY A 71 10.07 57.04 33.43
CA GLY A 71 9.80 57.70 34.71
C GLY A 71 9.92 56.80 35.95
N LEU A 72 10.19 55.50 35.78
CA LEU A 72 10.45 54.59 36.89
C LEU A 72 11.94 54.62 37.29
N PRO A 73 12.29 54.82 38.56
CA PRO A 73 13.67 54.81 39.02
C PRO A 73 14.16 53.40 39.41
N GLY A 74 15.43 53.11 39.11
CA GLY A 74 16.21 52.00 39.70
C GLY A 74 15.53 50.62 39.63
N SER A 75 15.17 50.09 40.79
CA SER A 75 14.57 48.75 40.92
C SER A 75 13.20 48.63 40.25
N PHE A 76 12.41 49.71 40.21
CA PHE A 76 11.11 49.71 39.53
C PHE A 76 11.28 49.56 38.01
N GLU A 77 12.22 50.28 37.42
CA GLU A 77 12.54 50.15 36.00
C GLU A 77 13.07 48.73 35.67
N SER A 78 13.93 48.20 36.54
CA SER A 78 14.46 46.84 36.38
C SER A 78 13.35 45.79 36.47
N GLY A 79 12.41 45.95 37.41
CA GLY A 79 11.22 45.10 37.52
C GLY A 79 10.32 45.19 36.29
N ALA A 80 10.09 46.41 35.79
CA ALA A 80 9.31 46.66 34.59
C ALA A 80 9.87 45.95 33.36
N ARG A 81 11.18 46.08 33.12
CA ARG A 81 11.85 45.38 32.02
C ARG A 81 11.75 43.86 32.16
N ARG A 82 11.82 43.32 33.39
CA ARG A 82 11.66 41.88 33.65
C ARG A 82 10.24 41.40 33.34
N ILE A 83 9.21 42.17 33.72
CA ILE A 83 7.80 41.87 33.37
C ILE A 83 7.62 41.86 31.85
N ASN A 84 8.10 42.88 31.15
CA ASN A 84 8.01 42.95 29.69
C ASN A 84 8.74 41.78 29.01
N ALA A 85 9.91 41.39 29.51
CA ALA A 85 10.64 40.22 29.00
C ALA A 85 9.88 38.90 29.26
N ALA A 86 9.21 38.78 30.41
CA ALA A 86 8.37 37.61 30.71
C ALA A 86 7.16 37.55 29.77
N GLN A 87 6.48 38.67 29.53
CA GLN A 87 5.36 38.73 28.57
C GLN A 87 5.80 38.34 27.15
N ALA A 88 6.99 38.78 26.70
CA ALA A 88 7.52 38.40 25.39
C ALA A 88 7.75 36.88 25.29
N ARG A 89 8.30 36.25 26.33
CA ARG A 89 8.47 34.79 26.38
C ARG A 89 7.13 34.05 26.42
N MET A 90 6.14 34.58 27.15
CA MET A 90 4.79 34.00 27.18
C MET A 90 4.14 34.05 25.78
N LYS A 91 4.31 35.15 25.05
CA LYS A 91 3.86 35.27 23.66
C LYS A 91 4.48 34.19 22.77
N GLU A 92 5.79 33.99 22.85
CA GLU A 92 6.49 32.97 22.06
C GLU A 92 5.98 31.55 22.38
N VAL A 93 5.74 31.25 23.65
CA VAL A 93 5.19 29.96 24.09
C VAL A 93 3.75 29.76 23.58
N ASP A 94 2.89 30.78 23.68
CA ASP A 94 1.51 30.72 23.20
C ASP A 94 1.43 30.59 21.66
N GLU A 95 2.27 31.32 20.93
CA GLU A 95 2.38 31.16 19.48
C GLU A 95 2.90 29.77 19.09
N ARG A 96 3.86 29.21 19.84
CA ARG A 96 4.34 27.85 19.62
C ARG A 96 3.25 26.83 19.89
N ALA A 97 2.52 26.96 21.00
CA ALA A 97 1.40 26.08 21.33
C ALA A 97 0.35 26.08 20.20
N ARG A 98 -0.03 27.26 19.68
CA ARG A 98 -0.96 27.33 18.54
C ARG A 98 -0.43 26.66 17.27
N ARG A 99 0.86 26.81 16.96
CA ARG A 99 1.46 26.13 15.80
C ARG A 99 1.49 24.61 16.00
N ASP A 100 1.82 24.16 17.21
CA ASP A 100 1.84 22.73 17.55
C ASP A 100 0.41 22.14 17.46
N ASP A 101 -0.62 22.86 17.92
CA ASP A 101 -2.03 22.47 17.80
C ASP A 101 -2.47 22.39 16.33
N GLN A 102 -2.11 23.38 15.51
CA GLN A 102 -2.40 23.36 14.06
C GLN A 102 -1.70 22.20 13.36
N ALA A 103 -0.42 21.95 13.68
CA ALA A 103 0.33 20.83 13.12
C ALA A 103 -0.28 19.48 13.52
N ARG A 104 -0.72 19.34 14.79
CA ARG A 104 -1.44 18.15 15.26
C ARG A 104 -2.74 17.94 14.51
N ALA A 105 -3.57 18.97 14.36
CA ALA A 105 -4.82 18.89 13.62
C ALA A 105 -4.59 18.48 12.15
N GLN A 106 -3.56 19.02 11.51
CA GLN A 106 -3.20 18.66 10.14
C GLN A 106 -2.72 17.20 10.04
N LEU A 107 -1.88 16.75 10.98
CA LEU A 107 -1.44 15.35 11.04
C LEU A 107 -2.60 14.38 11.20
N VAL A 108 -3.57 14.68 12.08
CA VAL A 108 -4.79 13.88 12.26
C VAL A 108 -5.60 13.80 10.97
N ALA A 109 -5.79 14.94 10.28
CA ALA A 109 -6.52 14.98 9.01
C ALA A 109 -5.84 14.13 7.92
N THR A 110 -4.53 14.34 7.69
CA THR A 110 -3.77 13.57 6.71
C THR A 110 -3.71 12.09 7.05
N SER A 111 -3.57 11.72 8.33
CA SER A 111 -3.57 10.32 8.76
C SER A 111 -4.93 9.66 8.52
N THR A 112 -6.03 10.39 8.70
CA THR A 112 -7.39 9.90 8.41
C THR A 112 -7.58 9.64 6.92
N GLU A 113 -7.13 10.55 6.06
CA GLU A 113 -7.17 10.37 4.59
C GLU A 113 -6.35 9.15 4.16
N ILE A 114 -5.12 9.00 4.67
CA ILE A 114 -4.26 7.85 4.39
C ILE A 114 -4.96 6.55 4.81
N SER A 115 -5.54 6.51 6.01
CA SER A 115 -6.22 5.31 6.53
C SER A 115 -7.40 4.90 5.65
N SER A 116 -8.21 5.86 5.23
CA SER A 116 -9.31 5.61 4.30
C SER A 116 -8.81 5.11 2.93
N SER A 117 -7.71 5.67 2.44
CA SER A 117 -7.13 5.26 1.15
C SER A 117 -6.56 3.84 1.22
N VAL A 118 -5.90 3.47 2.31
CA VAL A 118 -5.38 2.11 2.54
C VAL A 118 -6.52 1.10 2.63
N ALA A 119 -7.60 1.41 3.37
CA ALA A 119 -8.77 0.54 3.46
C ALA A 119 -9.45 0.31 2.09
N GLY A 120 -9.57 1.37 1.29
CA GLY A 120 -10.09 1.27 -0.08
C GLY A 120 -9.22 0.39 -0.97
N ALA A 121 -7.90 0.61 -0.94
CA ALA A 121 -6.95 -0.21 -1.69
C ALA A 121 -6.95 -1.68 -1.26
N ALA A 122 -7.08 -1.96 0.04
CA ALA A 122 -7.21 -3.33 0.55
C ALA A 122 -8.46 -4.02 -0.02
N THR A 123 -9.60 -3.33 -0.01
CA THR A 123 -10.87 -3.86 -0.56
C THR A 123 -10.76 -4.15 -2.07
N GLU A 124 -10.13 -3.25 -2.84
CA GLU A 124 -9.92 -3.45 -4.28
C GLU A 124 -8.96 -4.62 -4.57
N LEU A 125 -7.91 -4.77 -3.76
CA LEU A 125 -6.98 -5.90 -3.86
C LEU A 125 -7.65 -7.23 -3.54
N GLU A 126 -8.48 -7.29 -2.50
CA GLU A 126 -9.26 -8.48 -2.15
C GLU A 126 -10.19 -8.90 -3.31
N ALA A 127 -10.91 -7.94 -3.89
CA ALA A 127 -11.78 -8.19 -5.03
C ALA A 127 -10.99 -8.69 -6.24
N SER A 128 -9.83 -8.09 -6.51
CA SER A 128 -8.94 -8.48 -7.61
C SER A 128 -8.36 -9.88 -7.40
N ALA A 129 -7.95 -10.21 -6.17
CA ALA A 129 -7.44 -11.53 -5.81
C ALA A 129 -8.53 -12.62 -5.95
N ALA A 130 -9.77 -12.33 -5.54
CA ALA A 130 -10.90 -13.25 -5.72
C ALA A 130 -11.21 -13.52 -7.20
N GLN A 131 -11.18 -12.47 -8.04
CA GLN A 131 -11.33 -12.60 -9.49
C GLN A 131 -10.20 -13.43 -10.10
N ALA A 132 -8.95 -13.14 -9.73
CA ALA A 132 -7.78 -13.89 -10.19
C ALA A 132 -7.86 -15.36 -9.77
N SER A 133 -8.29 -15.66 -8.54
CA SER A 133 -8.45 -17.04 -8.05
C SER A 133 -9.48 -17.81 -8.89
N THR A 134 -10.59 -17.15 -9.24
CA THR A 134 -11.61 -17.74 -10.13
C THR A 134 -11.04 -18.04 -11.53
N ALA A 135 -10.28 -17.10 -12.10
CA ALA A 135 -9.63 -17.28 -13.40
C ALA A 135 -8.58 -18.40 -13.39
N VAL A 136 -7.77 -18.50 -12.33
CA VAL A 136 -6.76 -19.56 -12.16
C VAL A 136 -7.42 -20.94 -12.05
N ARG A 137 -8.52 -21.07 -11.29
CA ARG A 137 -9.28 -22.33 -11.22
C ARG A 137 -9.86 -22.73 -12.57
N ALA A 138 -10.38 -21.78 -13.34
CA ALA A 138 -10.87 -22.04 -14.68
C ALA A 138 -9.72 -22.52 -15.59
N ALA A 139 -8.57 -21.86 -15.55
CA ALA A 139 -7.38 -22.26 -16.30
C ALA A 139 -6.89 -23.67 -15.91
N ALA A 140 -6.90 -24.01 -14.62
CA ALA A 140 -6.56 -25.35 -14.15
C ALA A 140 -7.49 -26.42 -14.72
N SER A 141 -8.80 -26.15 -14.77
CA SER A 141 -9.79 -27.04 -15.38
C SER A 141 -9.54 -27.23 -16.88
N GLU A 142 -9.28 -26.14 -17.61
CA GLU A 142 -8.97 -26.19 -19.05
C GLU A 142 -7.68 -26.98 -19.34
N VAL A 143 -6.63 -26.79 -18.53
CA VAL A 143 -5.39 -27.58 -18.61
C VAL A 143 -5.68 -29.07 -18.39
N GLY A 144 -6.52 -29.42 -17.42
CA GLY A 144 -6.96 -30.80 -17.19
C GLY A 144 -7.68 -31.41 -18.39
N ALA A 145 -8.61 -30.67 -19.00
CA ALA A 145 -9.35 -31.11 -20.19
C ALA A 145 -8.44 -31.27 -21.42
N ALA A 146 -7.51 -30.32 -21.61
CA ALA A 146 -6.52 -30.39 -22.69
C ALA A 146 -5.61 -31.61 -22.53
N ARG A 147 -5.18 -31.92 -21.31
CA ARG A 147 -4.38 -33.11 -21.01
C ARG A 147 -5.11 -34.40 -21.37
N ALA A 148 -6.38 -34.55 -20.97
CA ALA A 148 -7.18 -35.71 -21.30
C ALA A 148 -7.34 -35.89 -22.83
N THR A 149 -7.51 -34.79 -23.56
CA THR A 149 -7.57 -34.80 -25.03
C THR A 149 -6.28 -35.31 -25.65
N VAL A 150 -5.12 -34.87 -25.12
CA VAL A 150 -3.81 -35.32 -25.60
C VAL A 150 -3.58 -36.80 -25.31
N GLU A 151 -3.92 -37.29 -24.11
CA GLU A 151 -3.82 -38.72 -23.77
C GLU A 151 -4.70 -39.59 -24.70
N GLN A 152 -5.87 -39.09 -25.08
CA GLN A 152 -6.75 -39.74 -26.05
C GLN A 152 -6.14 -39.75 -27.47
N LEU A 153 -5.50 -38.65 -27.90
CA LEU A 153 -4.80 -38.58 -29.17
C LEU A 153 -3.62 -39.55 -29.23
N GLU A 154 -2.81 -39.63 -28.17
CA GLU A 154 -1.70 -40.59 -28.08
C GLU A 154 -2.19 -42.03 -28.23
N THR A 155 -3.27 -42.39 -27.53
CA THR A 155 -3.90 -43.71 -27.60
C THR A 155 -4.42 -43.99 -29.01
N THR A 156 -5.11 -43.02 -29.63
CA THR A 156 -5.68 -43.17 -30.98
C THR A 156 -4.57 -43.32 -32.02
N SER A 157 -3.50 -42.51 -31.94
CA SER A 157 -2.36 -42.63 -32.84
C SER A 157 -1.64 -43.97 -32.71
N ALA A 158 -1.52 -44.52 -31.50
CA ALA A 158 -0.96 -45.86 -31.30
C ALA A 158 -1.82 -46.95 -31.97
N GLN A 159 -3.15 -46.88 -31.84
CA GLN A 159 -4.06 -47.83 -32.51
C GLN A 159 -4.01 -47.74 -34.03
N ILE A 160 -3.87 -46.52 -34.57
CA ILE A 160 -3.69 -46.31 -36.02
C ILE A 160 -2.36 -46.93 -36.46
N GLN A 161 -1.28 -46.75 -35.71
CA GLN A 161 0.02 -47.35 -36.01
C GLN A 161 -0.06 -48.88 -36.09
N ASP A 162 -0.70 -49.54 -35.10
CA ASP A 162 -0.89 -50.99 -35.11
C ASP A 162 -1.67 -51.46 -36.35
N THR A 163 -2.68 -50.67 -36.77
CA THR A 163 -3.49 -50.94 -37.97
C THR A 163 -2.65 -50.79 -39.24
N VAL A 164 -1.86 -49.71 -39.34
CA VAL A 164 -0.95 -49.43 -40.46
C VAL A 164 0.07 -50.57 -40.60
N GLU A 165 0.66 -51.05 -39.52
CA GLU A 165 1.59 -52.19 -39.52
C GLU A 165 0.93 -53.49 -39.98
N LEU A 166 -0.33 -53.74 -39.58
CA LEU A 166 -1.09 -54.88 -40.09
C LEU A 166 -1.32 -54.77 -41.60
N VAL A 167 -1.75 -53.62 -42.11
CA VAL A 167 -2.00 -53.42 -43.54
C VAL A 167 -0.69 -53.54 -44.34
N GLN A 168 0.43 -53.03 -43.82
CA GLN A 168 1.76 -53.19 -44.42
C GLN A 168 2.12 -54.67 -44.58
N ARG A 169 1.88 -55.48 -43.54
CA ARG A 169 2.10 -56.94 -43.58
C ARG A 169 1.19 -57.64 -44.58
N VAL A 170 -0.10 -57.27 -44.62
CA VAL A 170 -1.06 -57.82 -45.58
C VAL A 170 -0.64 -57.48 -47.01
N ALA A 171 -0.25 -56.24 -47.30
CA ALA A 171 0.22 -55.82 -48.63
C ALA A 171 1.48 -56.60 -49.05
N ALA A 172 2.44 -56.78 -48.15
CA ALA A 172 3.64 -57.58 -48.41
C ALA A 172 3.32 -59.05 -48.69
N GLN A 173 2.39 -59.65 -47.93
CA GLN A 173 1.94 -61.02 -48.15
C GLN A 173 1.17 -61.17 -49.48
N THR A 174 0.28 -60.24 -49.81
CA THR A 174 -0.45 -60.21 -51.08
C THR A 174 0.50 -60.11 -52.27
N ARG A 175 1.52 -59.25 -52.17
CA ARG A 175 2.58 -59.15 -53.18
C ARG A 175 3.30 -60.49 -53.38
N MET A 176 3.67 -61.17 -52.30
CA MET A 176 4.31 -62.49 -52.35
C MET A 176 3.40 -63.56 -52.98
N LEU A 177 2.10 -63.55 -52.66
CA LEU A 177 1.12 -64.47 -53.25
C LEU A 177 0.94 -64.20 -54.75
N ALA A 178 0.85 -62.93 -55.16
CA ALA A 178 0.75 -62.51 -56.54
C ALA A 178 1.98 -62.93 -57.35
N LEU A 179 3.19 -62.73 -56.80
CA LEU A 179 4.43 -63.17 -57.41
C LEU A 179 4.46 -64.69 -57.63
N ASN A 180 4.07 -65.47 -56.60
CA ASN A 180 3.99 -66.92 -56.72
C ASN A 180 2.99 -67.36 -57.80
N ALA A 181 1.82 -66.71 -57.87
CA ALA A 181 0.83 -66.98 -58.90
C ALA A 181 1.34 -66.63 -60.31
N ARG A 182 2.11 -65.54 -60.46
CA ARG A 182 2.76 -65.14 -61.72
C ARG A 182 3.77 -66.20 -62.19
N ILE A 183 4.58 -66.72 -61.27
CA ILE A 183 5.57 -67.78 -61.55
C ILE A 183 4.86 -69.06 -62.01
N GLU A 184 3.79 -69.47 -61.32
CA GLU A 184 3.06 -70.68 -61.68
C GLU A 184 2.29 -70.53 -63.01
N SER A 185 1.76 -69.34 -63.28
CA SER A 185 1.14 -69.01 -64.58
C SER A 185 2.15 -69.11 -65.74
N ALA A 186 3.39 -68.68 -65.53
CA ALA A 186 4.46 -68.82 -66.51
C ALA A 186 4.86 -70.30 -66.74
N ARG A 187 4.66 -71.18 -65.75
CA ARG A 187 4.89 -72.64 -65.88
C ARG A 187 3.79 -73.36 -66.65
N ALA A 188 2.56 -72.84 -66.64
CA ALA A 188 1.40 -73.47 -67.28
C ALA A 188 1.33 -73.29 -68.82
N ALA A 189 2.32 -72.61 -69.43
CA ALA A 189 2.38 -72.31 -70.87
C ALA A 189 1.06 -71.72 -71.41
N GLU A 190 0.42 -72.30 -72.44
CA GLU A 190 -0.76 -71.74 -73.13
C GLU A 190 -2.01 -71.59 -72.25
N GLY A 191 -2.11 -72.27 -71.10
CA GLY A 191 -3.26 -72.17 -70.19
C GLY A 191 -3.15 -71.05 -69.14
N GLY A 192 -1.99 -70.40 -69.00
CA GLY A 192 -1.67 -69.50 -67.89
C GLY A 192 -1.75 -68.01 -68.19
N GLU A 193 -1.88 -67.58 -69.46
CA GLU A 193 -1.75 -66.16 -69.84
C GLU A 193 -2.75 -65.24 -69.12
N GLY A 194 -4.03 -65.65 -69.02
CA GLY A 194 -5.04 -64.86 -68.31
C GLY A 194 -4.77 -64.73 -66.80
N PHE A 195 -4.24 -65.80 -66.17
CA PHE A 195 -3.84 -65.77 -64.76
C PHE A 195 -2.59 -64.93 -64.53
N ALA A 196 -1.66 -64.89 -65.49
CA ALA A 196 -0.46 -64.07 -65.41
C ALA A 196 -0.80 -62.56 -65.40
N VAL A 197 -1.78 -62.13 -66.20
CA VAL A 197 -2.27 -60.74 -66.21
C VAL A 197 -2.88 -60.36 -64.86
N VAL A 198 -3.79 -61.19 -64.33
CA VAL A 198 -4.43 -60.94 -63.03
C VAL A 198 -3.40 -60.89 -61.92
N ALA A 199 -2.44 -61.80 -61.90
CA ALA A 199 -1.37 -61.81 -60.90
C ALA A 199 -0.48 -60.55 -60.98
N GLY A 200 -0.20 -60.02 -62.18
CA GLY A 200 0.50 -58.74 -62.36
C GLY A 200 -0.28 -57.53 -61.84
N GLU A 201 -1.61 -57.51 -62.06
CA GLU A 201 -2.49 -56.46 -61.55
C GLU A 201 -2.53 -56.47 -60.01
N VAL A 202 -2.64 -57.67 -59.40
CA VAL A 202 -2.64 -57.84 -57.94
C VAL A 202 -1.29 -57.43 -57.33
N GLU A 203 -0.18 -57.76 -57.99
CA GLU A 203 1.15 -57.33 -57.55
C GLU A 203 1.28 -55.80 -57.57
N THR A 204 0.82 -55.15 -58.64
CA THR A 204 0.81 -53.69 -58.78
C THR A 204 -0.04 -53.03 -57.69
N LEU A 205 -1.24 -53.57 -57.44
CA LEU A 205 -2.13 -53.08 -56.38
C LEU A 205 -1.51 -53.23 -54.99
N ALA A 206 -0.81 -54.34 -54.73
CA ALA A 206 -0.10 -54.56 -53.47
C ALA A 206 1.06 -53.56 -53.28
N GLU A 207 1.80 -53.23 -54.34
CA GLU A 207 2.84 -52.20 -54.31
C GLU A 207 2.28 -50.79 -54.08
N GLU A 208 1.17 -50.44 -54.73
CA GLU A 208 0.46 -49.18 -54.49
C GLU A 208 -0.05 -49.07 -53.05
N THR A 209 -0.59 -50.18 -52.53
CA THR A 209 -1.02 -50.26 -51.13
C THR A 209 0.15 -50.03 -50.20
N ALA A 210 1.29 -50.72 -50.39
CA ALA A 210 2.47 -50.55 -49.56
C ALA A 210 3.03 -49.11 -49.59
N ARG A 211 3.03 -48.45 -50.76
CA ARG A 211 3.41 -47.04 -50.89
C ARG A 211 2.46 -46.11 -50.13
N THR A 212 1.16 -46.37 -50.20
CA THR A 212 0.14 -45.59 -49.51
C THR A 212 0.25 -45.74 -48.00
N VAL A 213 0.43 -46.97 -47.52
CA VAL A 213 0.62 -47.25 -46.09
C VAL A 213 1.89 -46.57 -45.56
N GLY A 214 3.00 -46.61 -46.31
CA GLY A 214 4.22 -45.87 -45.93
C GLY A 214 3.99 -44.37 -45.74
N ARG A 215 3.22 -43.73 -46.62
CA ARG A 215 2.83 -42.31 -46.45
C ARG A 215 1.95 -42.08 -45.22
N ILE A 216 1.07 -43.03 -44.88
CA ILE A 216 0.24 -42.95 -43.68
C ILE A 216 1.12 -43.07 -42.43
N THR A 217 2.11 -43.97 -42.42
CA THR A 217 3.09 -44.08 -41.33
C THR A 217 3.77 -42.75 -41.06
N ASP A 218 4.30 -42.09 -42.10
CA ASP A 218 4.96 -40.78 -41.96
C ASP A 218 4.01 -39.72 -41.36
N GLN A 219 2.72 -39.74 -41.75
CA GLN A 219 1.71 -38.83 -41.21
C GLN A 219 1.37 -39.13 -39.74
N VAL A 220 1.29 -40.40 -39.36
CA VAL A 220 1.03 -40.82 -37.98
C VAL A 220 2.20 -40.45 -37.08
N ASP A 221 3.44 -40.66 -37.53
CA ASP A 221 4.64 -40.28 -36.79
C ASP A 221 4.72 -38.75 -36.59
N ALA A 222 4.40 -37.97 -37.62
CA ALA A 222 4.29 -36.51 -37.50
C ALA A 222 3.21 -36.10 -36.48
N ALA A 223 2.04 -36.74 -36.51
CA ALA A 223 0.96 -36.47 -35.56
C ALA A 223 1.35 -36.81 -34.12
N ARG A 224 2.07 -37.94 -33.90
CA ARG A 224 2.59 -38.31 -32.58
C ARG A 224 3.63 -37.31 -32.07
N SER A 225 4.56 -36.88 -32.93
CA SER A 225 5.55 -35.87 -32.55
C SER A 225 4.88 -34.54 -32.17
N ALA A 226 3.86 -34.12 -32.92
CA ALA A 226 3.08 -32.92 -32.59
C ALA A 226 2.34 -33.08 -31.25
N THR A 227 1.71 -34.24 -31.04
CA THR A 227 0.99 -34.57 -29.79
C THR A 227 1.92 -34.55 -28.58
N ALA A 228 3.12 -35.14 -28.69
CA ALA A 228 4.13 -35.12 -27.62
C ALA A 228 4.61 -33.69 -27.31
N ALA A 229 4.80 -32.85 -28.33
CA ALA A 229 5.14 -31.44 -28.13
C ALA A 229 4.02 -30.67 -27.42
N THR A 230 2.76 -30.94 -27.77
CA THR A 230 1.58 -30.39 -27.09
C THR A 230 1.48 -30.87 -25.64
N ALA A 231 1.74 -32.14 -25.35
CA ALA A 231 1.77 -32.69 -24.00
C ALA A 231 2.79 -31.96 -23.11
N ALA A 232 4.00 -31.73 -23.64
CA ALA A 232 5.04 -30.98 -22.94
C ALA A 232 4.64 -29.51 -22.69
N ALA A 233 3.94 -28.87 -23.64
CA ALA A 233 3.43 -27.52 -23.47
C ALA A 233 2.34 -27.44 -22.38
N ILE A 234 1.41 -28.40 -22.36
CA ILE A 234 0.37 -28.49 -21.33
C ILE A 234 0.98 -28.70 -19.94
N THR A 235 2.04 -29.51 -19.83
CA THR A 235 2.75 -29.71 -18.56
C THR A 235 3.34 -28.40 -18.03
N ARG A 236 4.00 -27.61 -18.88
CA ARG A 236 4.51 -26.29 -18.49
C ARG A 236 3.39 -25.31 -18.11
N PHE A 237 2.27 -25.36 -18.82
CA PHE A 237 1.10 -24.55 -18.48
C PHE A 237 0.51 -24.94 -17.12
N HIS A 238 0.50 -26.23 -16.78
CA HIS A 238 0.05 -26.69 -15.48
C HIS A 238 0.92 -26.13 -14.34
N GLU A 239 2.25 -26.17 -14.49
CA GLU A 239 3.19 -25.60 -13.52
C GLU A 239 2.96 -24.08 -13.34
N LEU A 240 2.79 -23.35 -14.45
CA LEU A 240 2.50 -21.92 -14.41
C LEU A 240 1.19 -21.61 -13.68
N VAL A 241 0.15 -22.41 -13.89
CA VAL A 241 -1.14 -22.25 -13.20
C VAL A 241 -1.01 -22.49 -11.70
N GLN A 242 -0.22 -23.48 -11.27
CA GLN A 242 0.05 -23.71 -9.84
C GLN A 242 0.84 -22.57 -9.19
N GLU A 243 1.81 -22.01 -9.93
CA GLU A 243 2.55 -20.83 -9.47
C GLU A 243 1.60 -19.63 -9.30
N LEU A 244 0.73 -19.38 -10.28
CA LEU A 244 -0.28 -18.33 -10.20
C LEU A 244 -1.25 -18.53 -9.03
N GLU A 245 -1.67 -19.76 -8.75
CA GLU A 245 -2.53 -20.06 -7.58
C GLU A 245 -1.85 -19.64 -6.27
N THR A 246 -0.57 -19.94 -6.13
CA THR A 246 0.23 -19.56 -4.96
C THR A 246 0.37 -18.05 -4.84
N GLN A 247 0.65 -17.35 -5.95
CA GLN A 247 0.77 -15.89 -5.98
C GLN A 247 -0.55 -15.20 -5.61
N VAL A 248 -1.67 -15.68 -6.15
CA VAL A 248 -2.99 -15.12 -5.84
C VAL A 248 -3.35 -15.32 -4.36
N ALA A 249 -3.04 -16.48 -3.78
CA ALA A 249 -3.24 -16.72 -2.35
C ALA A 249 -2.40 -15.75 -1.50
N ALA A 250 -1.15 -15.52 -1.86
CA ALA A 250 -0.29 -14.57 -1.16
C ALA A 250 -0.82 -13.12 -1.22
N VAL A 251 -1.39 -12.71 -2.36
CA VAL A 251 -2.02 -11.38 -2.50
C VAL A 251 -3.26 -11.27 -1.62
N ALA A 252 -4.11 -12.30 -1.58
CA ALA A 252 -5.30 -12.33 -0.74
C ALA A 252 -4.96 -12.25 0.76
N ASP A 253 -3.92 -12.97 1.20
CA ASP A 253 -3.44 -12.90 2.57
C ASP A 253 -2.84 -11.51 2.90
N ALA A 254 -2.11 -10.89 1.97
CA ALA A 254 -1.56 -9.56 2.18
C ALA A 254 -2.64 -8.46 2.27
N SER A 255 -3.77 -8.62 1.58
CA SER A 255 -4.86 -7.65 1.59
C SER A 255 -5.78 -7.80 2.82
N GLY A 256 -6.21 -9.04 3.11
CA GLY A 256 -7.26 -9.32 4.11
C GLY A 256 -6.91 -10.38 5.16
N GLY A 257 -5.72 -10.98 5.08
CA GLY A 257 -5.22 -11.91 6.10
C GLY A 257 -4.77 -11.18 7.37
N SER A 258 -4.48 -11.94 8.42
CA SER A 258 -4.02 -11.37 9.70
C SER A 258 -2.73 -10.57 9.53
N GLY A 259 -2.76 -9.27 9.87
CA GLY A 259 -1.66 -8.34 9.64
C GLY A 259 -1.58 -7.78 8.22
N GLY A 260 -2.63 -7.99 7.41
CA GLY A 260 -2.77 -7.41 6.08
C GLY A 260 -3.12 -5.91 6.10
N LEU A 261 -3.33 -5.35 4.91
CA LEU A 261 -3.63 -3.93 4.74
C LEU A 261 -4.93 -3.49 5.45
N SER A 262 -5.93 -4.36 5.50
CA SER A 262 -7.19 -4.07 6.21
C SER A 262 -6.97 -3.87 7.72
N ASP A 263 -6.26 -4.79 8.37
CA ASP A 263 -5.90 -4.69 9.79
C ASP A 263 -5.04 -3.46 10.08
N LEU A 264 -4.11 -3.11 9.18
CA LEU A 264 -3.27 -1.92 9.32
C LEU A 264 -4.12 -0.63 9.27
N ALA A 265 -5.10 -0.57 8.37
CA ALA A 265 -6.00 0.56 8.28
C ALA A 265 -6.84 0.71 9.56
N GLU A 266 -7.36 -0.40 10.10
CA GLU A 266 -8.12 -0.41 11.35
C GLU A 266 -7.25 0.01 12.56
N ALA A 267 -6.02 -0.48 12.64
CA ALA A 267 -5.06 -0.09 13.67
C ALA A 267 -4.72 1.41 13.62
N LEU A 268 -4.53 1.95 12.41
CA LEU A 268 -4.31 3.39 12.20
C LEU A 268 -5.53 4.21 12.65
N TYR A 269 -6.75 3.80 12.31
CA TYR A 269 -7.97 4.45 12.79
C TYR A 269 -8.04 4.48 14.32
N ALA A 270 -7.71 3.36 14.98
CA ALA A 270 -7.70 3.28 16.44
C ALA A 270 -6.61 4.15 17.10
N GLU A 271 -5.47 4.35 16.44
CA GLU A 271 -4.42 5.26 16.93
C GLU A 271 -4.82 6.73 16.72
N ILE A 272 -5.42 7.08 15.58
CA ILE A 272 -5.94 8.44 15.32
C ILE A 272 -6.98 8.83 16.38
N ALA A 273 -7.91 7.91 16.69
CA ALA A 273 -8.93 8.15 17.71
C ALA A 273 -8.35 8.39 19.11
N ARG A 274 -7.17 7.82 19.42
CA ARG A 274 -6.45 8.08 20.69
C ARG A 274 -5.73 9.42 20.71
N ILE A 275 -5.33 9.94 19.56
CA ILE A 275 -4.65 11.25 19.46
C ILE A 275 -5.65 12.40 19.64
N ASP A 276 -6.93 12.17 19.31
CA ASP A 276 -8.01 13.17 19.38
C ASP A 276 -8.64 13.30 20.80
N THR A 277 -8.34 12.37 21.72
CA THR A 277 -8.80 12.36 23.13
C THR A 277 -7.75 12.89 24.10
#